data_AF-A0A1H6Z5Q8-F1
#
_entry.id   AF-A0A1H6Z5Q8-F1
#
_cell.length_a   1.000
_cell.length_b   1.000
_cell.length_c   1.000
_cell.angle_alpha   90.00
_cell.angle_beta   90.00
_cell.angle_gamma   90.00
#
_symmetry.space_group_name_H-M   'P 1'
#
loop_
_entity.id
_entity.type
_entity.pdbx_description
1 polymer ?
#
loop_
_entity_poly.entity_id
_entity_poly.type
_entity_poly.pdbx_seq_one_letter_code
_entity_poly.pdbx_strand_id
1 'polypeptide(L)'
;MQLFEQDRNNSQPILGDVVDQFFAPVQFDALTQLASEFQRLKARITEVHGIITEEKVSGVMGYFFSGNSSDQYGHSATLRHTSSFNEIFNLDGALNDLTATFWSRALSLTDLQEHMPQARRNQWHECLNAWRQHGYKRGKNPELDMPEFSLDNLRATIQGLMARRAEFLAERVDGIFRNLSRSHVTNSPKASPSA
;
A
#
# COMPACT_ATOMS: atom_id res chain seq x y z
N MET A 1 7.50 -42.21 9.82
CA MET A 1 7.37 -40.81 9.38
C MET A 1 5.88 -40.54 9.09
N GLN A 2 4.93 -40.36 10.00
CA GLN A 2 4.84 -39.94 11.40
C GLN A 2 5.59 -38.67 11.75
N LEU A 3 4.90 -37.54 11.55
CA LEU A 3 4.73 -36.39 12.46
C LEU A 3 3.88 -35.37 11.65
N PHE A 4 2.88 -34.72 12.27
CA PHE A 4 1.90 -33.75 11.70
C PHE A 4 0.48 -34.22 11.37
N GLU A 5 0.02 -35.37 11.88
CA GLU A 5 -1.41 -35.69 11.97
C GLU A 5 -1.81 -35.95 13.42
N GLN A 6 -1.93 -34.89 14.23
CA GLN A 6 -2.72 -34.86 15.49
C GLN A 6 -2.53 -33.49 16.16
N ASP A 7 -3.30 -32.49 15.73
CA ASP A 7 -3.78 -31.39 16.61
C ASP A 7 -4.85 -30.51 15.93
N ARG A 8 -5.77 -31.14 15.18
CA ARG A 8 -6.92 -30.44 14.55
C ARG A 8 -8.16 -30.37 15.45
N ASN A 9 -8.02 -30.38 16.78
CA ASN A 9 -9.21 -30.36 17.62
C ASN A 9 -9.03 -29.66 18.97
N ASN A 10 -8.48 -28.44 18.96
CA ASN A 10 -8.73 -27.48 20.04
C ASN A 10 -8.56 -26.02 19.60
N SER A 11 -9.31 -25.59 18.60
CA SER A 11 -9.48 -24.17 18.30
C SER A 11 -10.95 -23.86 18.47
N GLN A 12 -11.32 -23.38 19.67
CA GLN A 12 -12.64 -22.81 19.90
C GLN A 12 -12.93 -21.76 18.83
N PRO A 13 -14.18 -21.66 18.33
CA PRO A 13 -14.55 -20.67 17.33
C PRO A 13 -14.72 -19.31 18.02
N ILE A 14 -13.64 -18.69 18.46
CA ILE A 14 -13.63 -17.30 18.91
C ILE A 14 -13.07 -16.44 17.77
N LEU A 15 -13.76 -16.47 16.63
CA LEU A 15 -13.38 -15.67 15.47
C LEU A 15 -14.55 -14.93 14.82
N GLY A 16 -15.79 -15.34 15.05
CA GLY A 16 -16.97 -14.60 14.58
C GLY A 16 -17.28 -13.41 15.50
N ASP A 17 -17.70 -13.71 16.73
CA ASP A 17 -18.21 -12.68 17.67
C ASP A 17 -17.17 -11.67 18.13
N VAL A 18 -15.91 -12.06 18.36
CA VAL A 18 -14.88 -11.09 18.81
C VAL A 18 -14.43 -10.19 17.68
N VAL A 19 -14.43 -10.68 16.44
CA VAL A 19 -14.19 -9.86 15.25
C VAL A 19 -15.40 -8.95 15.04
N ASP A 20 -16.63 -9.45 15.07
CA ASP A 20 -17.81 -8.60 14.91
C ASP A 20 -17.99 -7.56 16.04
N GLN A 21 -17.57 -7.85 17.26
CA GLN A 21 -17.65 -6.94 18.41
C GLN A 21 -16.53 -5.90 18.46
N PHE A 22 -15.35 -6.18 17.87
CA PHE A 22 -14.26 -5.20 17.71
C PHE A 22 -14.47 -4.28 16.49
N PHE A 23 -15.30 -4.72 15.55
CA PHE A 23 -15.66 -3.96 14.36
C PHE A 23 -16.96 -3.22 14.63
N ALA A 24 -16.84 -2.01 15.17
CA ALA A 24 -17.98 -1.11 15.14
C ALA A 24 -18.48 -1.02 13.68
N PRO A 25 -19.81 -1.12 13.42
CA PRO A 25 -20.41 -1.00 12.09
C PRO A 25 -19.87 0.19 11.27
N VAL A 26 -19.42 1.22 11.99
CA VAL A 26 -18.79 2.46 11.50
C VAL A 26 -17.53 2.22 10.65
N GLN A 27 -16.65 1.27 10.99
CA GLN A 27 -15.41 1.03 10.22
C GLN A 27 -15.69 0.33 8.90
N PHE A 28 -16.64 -0.61 8.87
CA PHE A 28 -17.07 -1.23 7.62
C PHE A 28 -17.83 -0.27 6.71
N ASP A 29 -18.60 0.64 7.28
CA ASP A 29 -19.22 1.72 6.53
C ASP A 29 -18.16 2.65 5.90
N ALA A 30 -17.13 3.03 6.67
CA ALA A 30 -16.01 3.83 6.16
C ALA A 30 -15.25 3.15 5.00
N LEU A 31 -15.00 1.83 5.08
CA LEU A 31 -14.37 1.08 3.98
C LEU A 31 -15.27 1.01 2.73
N THR A 32 -16.58 0.89 2.92
CA THR A 32 -17.56 0.88 1.82
C THR A 32 -17.63 2.25 1.14
N GLN A 33 -17.60 3.34 1.92
CA GLN A 33 -17.53 4.71 1.42
C GLN A 33 -16.22 4.95 0.65
N LEU A 34 -15.09 4.49 1.18
CA LEU A 34 -13.77 4.58 0.53
C LEU A 34 -13.75 3.82 -0.81
N ALA A 35 -14.30 2.60 -0.85
CA ALA A 35 -14.42 1.84 -2.09
C ALA A 35 -15.31 2.56 -3.12
N SER A 36 -16.41 3.17 -2.67
CA SER A 36 -17.28 3.96 -3.55
C SER A 36 -16.60 5.21 -4.09
N GLU A 37 -15.84 5.92 -3.26
CA GLU A 37 -15.02 7.06 -3.66
C GLU A 37 -13.98 6.64 -4.72
N PHE A 38 -13.28 5.53 -4.51
CA PHE A 38 -12.34 4.99 -5.48
C PHE A 38 -12.97 4.76 -6.84
N GLN A 39 -14.15 4.11 -6.89
CA GLN A 39 -14.83 3.85 -8.17
C GLN A 39 -15.24 5.14 -8.87
N ARG A 40 -15.71 6.15 -8.13
CA ARG A 40 -16.04 7.47 -8.69
C ARG A 40 -14.82 8.16 -9.27
N LEU A 41 -13.69 8.18 -8.56
CA LEU A 41 -12.46 8.78 -9.05
C LEU A 41 -11.89 8.01 -10.25
N LYS A 42 -11.92 6.67 -10.22
CA LYS A 42 -11.50 5.82 -11.33
C LYS A 42 -12.30 6.12 -12.59
N ALA A 43 -13.62 6.23 -12.48
CA ALA A 43 -14.50 6.60 -13.60
C ALA A 43 -14.13 7.98 -14.16
N ARG A 44 -13.91 8.97 -13.29
CA ARG A 44 -13.54 10.33 -13.69
C ARG A 44 -12.16 10.41 -14.35
N ILE A 45 -11.16 9.67 -13.87
CA ILE A 45 -9.85 9.57 -14.52
C ILE A 45 -10.00 8.99 -15.93
N THR A 46 -10.82 7.94 -16.06
CA THR A 46 -11.07 7.28 -17.35
C THR A 46 -11.77 8.22 -18.33
N GLU A 47 -12.75 8.98 -17.85
CA GLU A 47 -13.45 10.01 -18.63
C GLU A 47 -12.49 11.10 -19.13
N VAL A 48 -11.68 11.68 -18.23
CA VAL A 48 -10.68 12.70 -18.59
C VAL A 48 -9.67 12.16 -19.60
N HIS A 49 -9.20 10.94 -19.40
CA HIS A 49 -8.33 10.27 -20.36
C HIS A 49 -8.98 10.12 -21.74
N GLY A 50 -10.26 9.75 -21.78
CA GLY A 50 -11.03 9.64 -23.03
C GLY A 50 -11.10 10.96 -23.80
N ILE A 51 -11.37 12.07 -23.10
CA ILE A 51 -11.38 13.42 -23.71
C ILE A 51 -10.00 13.77 -24.27
N ILE A 52 -8.93 13.47 -23.51
CA ILE A 52 -7.57 13.85 -23.87
C ILE A 52 -7.02 13.05 -25.04
N THR A 53 -7.41 11.77 -25.13
CA THR A 53 -7.01 10.87 -26.22
C THR A 53 -7.85 11.04 -27.49
N GLU A 54 -8.86 11.92 -27.46
CA GLU A 54 -9.61 12.30 -28.66
C GLU A 54 -8.69 13.00 -29.67
N GLU A 55 -8.81 12.62 -30.95
CA GLU A 55 -7.87 12.87 -32.06
C GLU A 55 -7.43 14.34 -32.21
N LYS A 56 -8.22 15.29 -31.72
CA LYS A 56 -7.99 16.75 -31.89
C LYS A 56 -7.45 17.46 -30.65
N VAL A 57 -7.51 16.85 -29.46
CA VAL A 57 -7.20 17.54 -28.19
C VAL A 57 -5.70 17.72 -27.99
N SER A 58 -4.89 16.71 -28.30
CA SER A 58 -3.43 16.80 -28.18
C SER A 58 -2.83 17.88 -29.08
N GLY A 59 -3.34 18.05 -30.30
CA GLY A 59 -2.87 19.07 -31.25
C GLY A 59 -3.16 20.51 -30.81
N VAL A 60 -4.32 20.76 -30.20
CA VAL A 60 -4.67 22.11 -29.72
C VAL A 60 -3.98 22.47 -28.41
N MET A 61 -3.67 21.48 -27.55
CA MET A 61 -2.97 21.69 -26.28
C MET A 61 -1.61 22.35 -26.46
N GLY A 62 -0.93 22.13 -27.59
CA GLY A 62 0.30 22.82 -27.94
C GLY A 62 0.17 24.34 -27.91
N TYR A 63 -0.95 24.90 -28.40
CA TYR A 63 -1.23 26.35 -28.37
C TYR A 63 -1.45 26.87 -26.96
N PHE A 64 -2.12 26.08 -26.10
CA PHE A 64 -2.30 26.44 -24.70
C PHE A 64 -0.96 26.47 -23.95
N PHE A 65 -0.10 25.48 -24.17
CA PHE A 65 1.23 25.44 -23.54
C PHE A 65 2.14 26.55 -24.05
N SER A 66 2.14 26.83 -25.36
CA SER A 66 2.95 27.92 -25.93
C SER A 66 2.43 29.30 -25.56
N GLY A 67 1.11 29.49 -25.49
CA GLY A 67 0.48 30.77 -25.18
C GLY A 67 0.48 31.13 -23.70
N ASN A 68 0.63 30.14 -22.81
CA ASN A 68 0.63 30.32 -21.35
C ASN A 68 1.96 29.87 -20.71
N SER A 69 3.06 29.87 -21.47
CA SER A 69 4.36 29.39 -20.99
C SER A 69 5.04 30.31 -19.97
N SER A 70 4.44 31.45 -19.63
CA SER A 70 4.92 32.39 -18.62
C SER A 70 3.79 32.77 -17.67
N ASP A 71 4.05 32.75 -16.37
CA ASP A 71 3.10 33.28 -15.39
C ASP A 71 3.05 34.82 -15.43
N GLN A 72 2.18 35.40 -14.60
CA GLN A 72 2.03 36.85 -14.46
C GLN A 72 3.30 37.58 -13.98
N TYR A 73 4.31 36.84 -13.52
CA TYR A 73 5.61 37.34 -13.05
C TYR A 73 6.76 37.03 -14.01
N GLY A 74 6.47 36.45 -15.18
CA GLY A 74 7.46 36.09 -16.20
C GLY A 74 8.25 34.82 -15.89
N HIS A 75 7.87 34.05 -14.87
CA HIS A 75 8.44 32.72 -14.65
C HIS A 75 7.90 31.75 -15.68
N SER A 76 8.78 30.89 -16.20
CA SER A 76 8.37 29.88 -17.17
C SER A 76 7.39 28.91 -16.51
N ALA A 77 6.10 29.04 -16.85
CA ALA A 77 5.04 28.09 -16.54
C ALA A 77 5.12 26.89 -17.51
N THR A 78 6.32 26.42 -17.79
CA THR A 78 6.51 25.26 -18.65
C THR A 78 6.32 24.00 -17.84
N LEU A 79 5.32 23.21 -18.23
CA LEU A 79 5.45 21.75 -18.16
C LEU A 79 6.73 21.42 -18.92
N ARG A 80 7.87 21.31 -18.23
CA ARG A 80 9.17 21.17 -18.89
C ARG A 80 9.09 20.02 -19.89
N HIS A 81 9.19 20.39 -21.17
CA HIS A 81 9.05 19.54 -22.34
C HIS A 81 10.12 18.45 -22.37
N THR A 82 9.89 17.32 -21.72
CA THR A 82 10.70 16.12 -21.97
C THR A 82 9.85 14.85 -21.99
N SER A 83 8.75 14.81 -21.25
CA SER A 83 7.74 13.76 -21.37
C SER A 83 6.62 14.23 -22.30
N SER A 84 6.41 13.47 -23.38
CA SER A 84 5.35 13.74 -24.36
C SER A 84 4.00 13.84 -23.67
N PHE A 85 3.08 14.71 -24.13
CA PHE A 85 1.73 14.87 -23.56
C PHE A 85 1.03 13.51 -23.30
N ASN A 86 1.18 12.56 -24.22
CA ASN A 86 0.67 11.20 -24.08
C ASN A 86 1.31 10.38 -22.95
N GLU A 87 2.56 10.64 -22.58
CA GLU A 87 3.24 9.98 -21.47
C GLU A 87 2.72 10.49 -20.12
N ILE A 88 2.45 11.79 -20.00
CA ILE A 88 1.90 12.39 -18.78
C ILE A 88 0.48 11.90 -18.52
N PHE A 89 -0.32 11.81 -19.59
CA PHE A 89 -1.70 11.34 -19.51
C PHE A 89 -1.82 9.82 -19.70
N ASN A 90 -0.81 9.04 -19.35
CA ASN A 90 -0.90 7.59 -19.41
C ASN A 90 -1.93 7.06 -18.38
N LEU A 91 -2.98 6.37 -18.88
CA LEU A 91 -4.06 5.84 -18.04
C LEU A 91 -3.55 4.85 -16.97
N ASP A 92 -2.68 3.91 -17.34
CA ASP A 92 -2.20 2.88 -16.43
C ASP A 92 -1.42 3.50 -15.26
N GLY A 93 -0.58 4.51 -15.53
CA GLY A 93 0.13 5.26 -14.49
C GLY A 93 -0.83 5.94 -13.52
N ALA A 94 -1.85 6.63 -14.04
CA ALA A 94 -2.85 7.30 -13.22
C ALA A 94 -3.69 6.33 -12.37
N LEU A 95 -4.09 5.18 -12.95
CA LEU A 95 -4.86 4.16 -12.24
C LEU A 95 -4.03 3.46 -11.16
N ASN A 96 -2.74 3.19 -11.42
CA ASN A 96 -1.85 2.63 -10.41
C ASN A 96 -1.63 3.61 -9.25
N ASP A 97 -1.45 4.91 -9.52
CA ASP A 97 -1.32 5.92 -8.48
C ASP A 97 -2.58 6.06 -7.62
N LEU A 98 -3.76 6.08 -8.25
CA LEU A 98 -5.04 6.06 -7.55
C LEU A 98 -5.15 4.83 -6.64
N THR A 99 -4.86 3.65 -7.18
CA THR A 99 -4.96 2.37 -6.46
C THR A 99 -4.01 2.34 -5.26
N ALA A 100 -2.77 2.78 -5.44
CA ALA A 100 -1.78 2.85 -4.35
C ALA A 100 -2.18 3.83 -3.25
N THR A 101 -2.71 5.00 -3.65
CA THR A 101 -3.20 6.03 -2.72
C THR A 101 -4.34 5.50 -1.86
N PHE A 102 -5.31 4.81 -2.47
CA PHE A 102 -6.47 4.29 -1.75
C PHE A 102 -6.13 3.11 -0.84
N TRP A 103 -5.19 2.25 -1.24
CA TRP A 103 -4.64 1.23 -0.33
C TRP A 103 -3.95 1.85 0.88
N SER A 104 -3.17 2.91 0.68
CA SER A 104 -2.52 3.63 1.80
C SER A 104 -3.56 4.21 2.76
N ARG A 105 -4.58 4.90 2.23
CA ARG A 105 -5.69 5.45 3.03
C ARG A 105 -6.42 4.37 3.82
N ALA A 106 -6.74 3.25 3.18
CA ALA A 106 -7.44 2.14 3.82
C ALA A 106 -6.65 1.58 5.01
N LEU A 107 -5.34 1.41 4.87
CA LEU A 107 -4.51 0.94 5.97
C LEU A 107 -4.40 1.95 7.10
N SER A 108 -4.32 3.25 6.77
CA SER A 108 -4.33 4.30 7.78
C SER A 108 -5.65 4.37 8.57
N LEU A 109 -6.80 4.02 7.97
CA LEU A 109 -8.09 3.96 8.68
C LEU A 109 -8.20 2.86 9.75
N THR A 110 -7.31 1.86 9.70
CA THR A 110 -7.42 0.64 10.53
C THR A 110 -6.40 0.60 11.66
N ASP A 111 -5.60 1.66 11.82
CA ASP A 111 -4.45 1.78 12.73
C ASP A 111 -3.46 0.59 12.66
N LEU A 112 -3.54 -0.21 11.59
CA LEU A 112 -2.73 -1.42 11.42
C LEU A 112 -1.24 -1.09 11.30
N GLN A 113 -0.91 0.08 10.77
CA GLN A 113 0.47 0.51 10.55
C GLN A 113 1.26 0.70 11.85
N GLU A 114 0.58 1.02 12.95
CA GLU A 114 1.22 1.20 14.27
C GLU A 114 1.73 -0.13 14.85
N HIS A 115 0.98 -1.20 14.56
CA HIS A 115 1.27 -2.54 15.05
C HIS A 115 2.14 -3.36 14.10
N MET A 116 2.21 -3.00 12.81
CA MET A 116 3.02 -3.72 11.83
C MET A 116 4.55 -3.60 12.09
N PRO A 117 5.31 -4.69 11.99
CA PRO A 117 6.77 -4.66 12.01
C PRO A 117 7.35 -3.91 10.82
N GLN A 118 8.56 -3.37 10.97
CA GLN A 118 9.20 -2.57 9.92
C GLN A 118 9.38 -3.34 8.61
N ALA A 119 9.74 -4.63 8.67
CA ALA A 119 9.90 -5.46 7.47
C ALA A 119 8.62 -5.54 6.64
N ARG A 120 7.46 -5.70 7.30
CA ARG A 120 6.16 -5.75 6.64
C ARG A 120 5.74 -4.39 6.08
N ARG A 121 6.03 -3.30 6.80
CA ARG A 121 5.83 -1.94 6.28
C ARG A 121 6.64 -1.70 5.01
N ASN A 122 7.89 -2.16 4.98
CA ASN A 122 8.76 -2.05 3.80
C ASN A 122 8.19 -2.87 2.64
N GLN A 123 7.80 -4.13 2.87
CA GLN A 123 7.18 -4.97 1.84
C GLN A 123 5.94 -4.30 1.25
N TRP A 124 5.06 -3.77 2.10
CA TRP A 124 3.88 -3.08 1.61
C TRP A 124 4.22 -1.81 0.82
N HIS A 125 5.19 -1.03 1.30
CA HIS A 125 5.70 0.12 0.57
C HIS A 125 6.26 -0.27 -0.80
N GLU A 126 7.01 -1.37 -0.88
CA GLU A 126 7.52 -1.90 -2.15
C GLU A 126 6.38 -2.30 -3.09
N CYS A 127 5.38 -3.05 -2.63
CA CYS A 127 4.20 -3.42 -3.44
C CYS A 127 3.46 -2.18 -3.97
N LEU A 128 3.25 -1.15 -3.14
CA LEU A 128 2.56 0.08 -3.55
C LEU A 128 3.38 0.96 -4.52
N ASN A 129 4.70 0.74 -4.60
CA ASN A 129 5.61 1.54 -5.43
C ASN A 129 6.21 0.77 -6.61
N ALA A 130 6.03 -0.56 -6.68
CA ALA A 130 6.66 -1.41 -7.69
C ALA A 130 6.34 -0.96 -9.12
N TRP A 131 5.12 -0.48 -9.36
CA TRP A 131 4.67 0.02 -10.66
C TRP A 131 5.44 1.25 -11.16
N ARG A 132 6.11 2.00 -10.27
CA ARG A 132 6.95 3.15 -10.63
C ARG A 132 8.34 2.73 -11.14
N GLN A 133 8.72 1.47 -10.96
CA GLN A 133 10.03 0.97 -11.38
C GLN A 133 10.08 0.73 -12.88
N HIS A 134 11.20 1.10 -13.50
CA HIS A 134 11.41 0.90 -14.93
C HIS A 134 11.35 -0.60 -15.29
N GLY A 135 10.49 -0.95 -16.26
CA GLY A 135 10.33 -2.34 -16.71
C GLY A 135 9.39 -3.18 -15.85
N TYR A 136 8.66 -2.58 -14.90
CA TYR A 136 7.55 -3.24 -14.21
C TYR A 136 6.52 -3.76 -15.23
N LYS A 137 6.12 -5.02 -15.04
CA LYS A 137 5.03 -5.66 -15.79
C LYS A 137 4.22 -6.49 -14.81
N ARG A 138 2.93 -6.16 -14.70
CA ARG A 138 1.99 -6.93 -13.89
C ARG A 138 2.01 -8.40 -14.32
N GLY A 139 2.05 -9.32 -13.36
CA GLY A 139 2.14 -10.75 -13.54
C GLY A 139 3.57 -11.31 -13.65
N LYS A 140 4.58 -10.47 -13.87
CA LYS A 140 5.99 -10.92 -13.94
C LYS A 140 6.56 -11.25 -12.57
N ASN A 141 6.18 -10.49 -11.55
CA ASN A 141 6.49 -10.79 -10.15
C ASN A 141 5.22 -10.59 -9.30
N PRO A 142 4.37 -11.63 -9.18
CA PRO A 142 3.09 -11.52 -8.48
C PRO A 142 3.19 -11.08 -7.03
N GLU A 143 4.33 -11.30 -6.37
CA GLU A 143 4.55 -10.89 -4.98
C GLU A 143 4.71 -9.37 -4.82
N LEU A 144 5.14 -8.67 -5.89
CA LEU A 144 5.26 -7.21 -5.92
C LEU A 144 4.07 -6.54 -6.57
N ASP A 145 3.18 -7.31 -7.20
CA ASP A 145 1.99 -6.77 -7.84
C ASP A 145 1.02 -6.26 -6.79
N MET A 146 0.62 -5.00 -6.96
CA MET A 146 -0.40 -4.42 -6.11
C MET A 146 -1.74 -5.16 -6.30
N PRO A 147 -2.43 -5.54 -5.21
CA PRO A 147 -3.75 -6.13 -5.30
C PRO A 147 -4.75 -5.17 -5.94
N GLU A 148 -5.72 -5.73 -6.67
CA GLU A 148 -6.81 -4.92 -7.20
C GLU A 148 -7.60 -4.29 -6.05
N PHE A 149 -7.86 -2.99 -6.14
CA PHE A 149 -8.67 -2.28 -5.15
C PHE A 149 -10.16 -2.52 -5.43
N SER A 150 -10.69 -3.59 -4.83
CA SER A 150 -12.11 -3.91 -4.76
C SER A 150 -12.54 -4.03 -3.30
N LEU A 151 -13.83 -3.89 -3.03
CA LEU A 151 -14.35 -3.99 -1.66
C LEU A 151 -14.05 -5.36 -1.03
N ASP A 152 -14.11 -6.43 -1.82
CA ASP A 152 -13.84 -7.79 -1.35
C ASP A 152 -12.35 -7.97 -1.03
N ASN A 153 -11.45 -7.53 -1.91
CA ASN A 153 -10.01 -7.59 -1.67
C ASN A 153 -9.61 -6.71 -0.48
N LEU A 154 -10.24 -5.55 -0.34
CA LEU A 154 -10.03 -4.64 0.78
C LEU A 154 -10.39 -5.31 2.11
N ARG A 155 -11.59 -5.90 2.19
CA ARG A 155 -12.07 -6.64 3.36
C ARG A 155 -11.15 -7.82 3.69
N ALA A 156 -10.87 -8.66 2.70
CA ALA A 156 -10.02 -9.84 2.87
C ALA A 156 -8.61 -9.46 3.35
N THR A 157 -8.02 -8.40 2.78
CA THR A 157 -6.68 -7.93 3.16
C THR A 157 -6.66 -7.39 4.58
N ILE A 158 -7.63 -6.53 4.94
CA ILE A 158 -7.70 -5.96 6.30
C ILE A 158 -7.93 -7.06 7.32
N GLN A 159 -8.87 -7.99 7.08
CA GLN A 159 -9.12 -9.14 7.96
C GLN A 159 -7.86 -10.01 8.12
N GLY A 160 -7.16 -10.30 7.02
CA GLY A 160 -5.92 -11.09 7.06
C GLY A 160 -4.80 -10.41 7.84
N LEU A 161 -4.63 -9.10 7.70
CA LEU A 161 -3.67 -8.33 8.49
C LEU A 161 -4.06 -8.25 9.96
N MET A 162 -5.35 -8.16 10.27
CA MET A 162 -5.85 -8.13 11.64
C MET A 162 -5.68 -9.47 12.36
N ALA A 163 -5.95 -10.59 11.69
CA ALA A 163 -5.75 -11.93 12.25
C ALA A 163 -4.29 -12.18 12.66
N ARG A 164 -3.34 -11.56 11.96
CA ARG A 164 -1.90 -11.65 12.24
C ARG A 164 -1.37 -10.60 13.23
N ARG A 165 -2.23 -9.78 13.85
CA ARG A 165 -1.79 -8.75 14.81
C ARG A 165 -0.97 -9.31 15.97
N ALA A 166 -1.33 -10.49 16.48
CA ALA A 166 -0.56 -11.14 17.55
C ALA A 166 0.85 -11.54 17.10
N GLU A 167 0.99 -12.07 15.88
CA GLU A 167 2.28 -12.40 15.26
C GLU A 167 3.11 -11.13 15.05
N PHE A 168 2.48 -10.04 14.59
CA PHE A 168 3.14 -8.74 14.40
C PHE A 168 3.69 -8.17 15.69
N LEU A 169 2.97 -8.33 16.80
CA LEU A 169 3.45 -7.93 18.12
C LEU A 169 4.70 -8.73 18.50
N ALA A 170 4.68 -10.05 18.31
CA ALA A 170 5.83 -10.92 18.59
C ALA A 170 7.05 -10.55 17.73
N GLU A 171 6.88 -10.41 16.42
CA GLU A 171 7.95 -10.02 15.48
C GLU A 171 8.54 -8.64 15.83
N ARG A 172 7.69 -7.67 16.21
CA ARG A 172 8.14 -6.33 16.60
C ARG A 172 8.96 -6.38 17.89
N VAL A 173 8.50 -7.16 18.88
CA VAL A 173 9.20 -7.35 20.15
C VAL A 173 10.55 -8.04 19.92
N ASP A 174 10.59 -9.12 19.14
CA ASP A 174 11.83 -9.82 18.76
C ASP A 174 12.80 -8.90 18.02
N GLY A 175 12.31 -8.06 17.10
CA GLY A 175 13.12 -7.08 16.39
C GLY A 175 13.75 -6.03 17.32
N ILE A 176 12.98 -5.54 18.30
CA ILE A 176 13.49 -4.62 19.33
C ILE A 176 14.57 -5.31 20.16
N PHE A 177 14.30 -6.52 20.68
CA PHE A 177 15.26 -7.27 21.48
C PHE A 177 16.52 -7.62 20.70
N ARG A 178 16.43 -7.98 19.41
CA ARG A 178 17.58 -8.28 18.55
C ARG A 178 18.43 -7.04 18.22
N ASN A 179 17.80 -5.87 18.12
CA ASN A 179 18.52 -4.60 17.93
C ASN A 179 19.20 -4.15 19.24
N LEU A 180 18.57 -4.38 20.40
CA LEU A 180 19.16 -4.11 21.71
C LEU A 180 20.24 -5.15 22.09
N SER A 181 20.12 -6.41 21.66
CA SER A 181 21.09 -7.45 21.97
C SER A 181 22.40 -7.30 21.19
N ARG A 182 22.41 -6.54 20.08
CA ARG A 182 23.63 -6.21 19.34
C ARG A 182 24.50 -5.17 20.07
N SER A 183 23.92 -4.34 20.94
CA SER A 183 24.66 -3.35 21.73
C SER A 183 25.10 -3.85 23.12
N HIS A 184 24.67 -5.03 23.56
CA HIS A 184 25.03 -5.59 24.87
C HIS A 184 25.69 -6.97 24.74
N VAL A 185 26.91 -7.00 24.18
CA VAL A 185 27.90 -8.06 24.47
C VAL A 185 28.94 -7.47 25.44
N THR A 186 28.50 -7.12 26.64
CA THR A 186 29.41 -6.78 27.75
C THR A 186 28.83 -7.21 29.09
N ASN A 187 28.54 -8.50 29.23
CA ASN A 187 28.57 -9.12 30.55
C ASN A 187 28.92 -10.60 30.46
N SER A 188 30.16 -10.88 30.08
CA SER A 188 30.77 -12.18 30.41
C SER A 188 31.24 -12.08 31.86
N PRO A 189 30.70 -12.87 32.81
CA PRO A 189 31.29 -12.93 34.13
C PRO A 189 32.65 -13.61 33.97
N LYS A 190 33.74 -12.84 34.09
CA LYS A 190 35.04 -13.44 34.41
C LYS A 190 34.87 -14.12 35.76
N ALA A 191 34.64 -15.42 35.72
CA ALA A 191 34.75 -16.29 36.87
C ALA A 191 36.10 -16.02 37.55
N SER A 192 36.06 -15.69 38.84
CA SER A 192 37.23 -15.80 39.70
C SER A 192 37.72 -17.25 39.67
N PRO A 193 39.02 -17.50 39.48
CA PRO A 193 39.65 -18.67 40.06
C PRO A 193 40.21 -18.26 41.42
N SER A 194 39.60 -18.81 42.46
CA SER A 194 40.22 -19.03 43.76
C SER A 194 41.46 -19.92 43.60
N ALA A 195 42.61 -19.45 44.08
CA ALA A 195 43.66 -20.23 44.74
C ALA A 195 44.66 -19.27 45.39
#